data_AF-A0A377UWT3-F1
#
_entry.id   AF-A0A377UWT3-F1
#
_cell.length_a   1.000
_cell.length_b   1.000
_cell.length_c   1.000
_cell.angle_alpha   90.00
_cell.angle_beta   90.00
_cell.angle_gamma   90.00
#
_symmetry.space_group_name_H-M   'P 1'
#
loop_
_entity.id
_entity.type
_entity.pdbx_description
1 polymer ?
#
loop_
_entity_poly.entity_id
_entity_poly.type
_entity_poly.pdbx_seq_one_letter_code
_entity_poly.pdbx_strand_id
1 'polypeptide(L)' 'MDPQVVWGPWVGELEVFSQNCAHVDIISPQAFEAIGPVVREILG' A
#
# COMPACT_ATOMS: atom_id res chain seq x y z
N MET A 1 -11.94 -8.03 0.98
CA MET A 1 -12.32 -7.25 -0.21
C MET A 1 -11.11 -7.18 -1.10
N ASP A 2 -11.23 -7.46 -2.39
CA ASP A 2 -10.12 -7.41 -3.33
C ASP A 2 -9.91 -5.97 -3.85
N PRO A 3 -8.78 -5.30 -3.53
CA PRO A 3 -8.53 -3.94 -4.00
C PRO A 3 -8.50 -3.82 -5.53
N GLN A 4 -8.08 -4.86 -6.25
CA GLN A 4 -8.01 -4.84 -7.71
C GLN A 4 -9.41 -4.69 -8.33
N VAL A 5 -10.37 -5.44 -7.81
CA VAL A 5 -11.77 -5.38 -8.27
C VAL A 5 -12.42 -4.06 -7.91
N VAL A 6 -12.18 -3.59 -6.68
CA VAL A 6 -12.80 -2.36 -6.20
C VAL A 6 -12.28 -1.18 -7.01
N TRP A 7 -10.97 -1.01 -7.13
CA TRP A 7 -10.37 0.17 -7.75
C TRP A 7 -10.32 0.14 -9.28
N GLY A 8 -10.41 -1.05 -9.89
CA GLY A 8 -10.28 -1.26 -11.34
C GLY A 8 -11.11 -0.34 -12.24
N PRO A 9 -12.36 0.06 -11.90
CA PRO A 9 -13.13 0.99 -12.73
C PRO A 9 -12.56 2.43 -12.80
N TRP A 10 -11.64 2.81 -11.92
CA TRP A 10 -11.17 4.19 -11.78
C TRP A 10 -9.70 4.42 -12.14
N VAL A 11 -8.89 3.36 -12.24
CA VAL A 11 -7.45 3.44 -12.52
C VAL A 11 -7.08 2.55 -13.71
N GLY A 12 -6.11 2.99 -14.52
CA GLY A 12 -5.66 2.22 -15.69
C GLY A 12 -4.83 0.99 -15.31
N GLU A 13 -3.96 1.13 -14.31
CA GLU A 13 -3.13 0.06 -13.76
C GLU A 13 -3.03 0.24 -12.24
N LEU A 14 -2.98 -0.87 -11.50
CA LEU A 14 -2.89 -0.87 -10.04
C LEU A 14 -1.93 -1.95 -9.54
N GLU A 15 -0.94 -1.53 -8.76
CA GLU A 15 -0.07 -2.41 -7.97
C GLU A 15 -0.45 -2.31 -6.48
N VAL A 16 -0.49 -3.44 -5.78
CA VAL A 16 -0.94 -3.51 -4.38
C VAL A 16 0.14 -4.11 -3.50
N PHE A 17 0.55 -3.35 -2.47
CA PHE A 17 1.51 -3.77 -1.46
C PHE A 17 0.81 -4.00 -0.12
N SER A 18 0.62 -5.27 0.25
CA SER A 18 -0.15 -5.62 1.46
C SER A 18 0.64 -5.36 2.74
N GLN A 19 0.01 -4.69 3.70
CA GLN A 19 0.54 -4.47 5.05
C GLN A 19 -0.33 -5.18 6.07
N ASN A 20 0.28 -5.96 6.96
CA ASN A 20 -0.44 -6.64 8.03
C ASN A 20 -0.66 -5.70 9.23
N CYS A 21 -1.56 -4.72 9.07
CA CYS A 21 -1.91 -3.74 10.11
C CYS A 21 -3.37 -3.30 9.96
N ALA A 22 -3.94 -2.69 11.01
CA ALA A 22 -5.23 -2.01 10.88
C ALA A 22 -5.06 -0.67 10.14
N HIS A 23 -6.15 -0.15 9.56
CA HIS A 23 -6.11 1.12 8.84
C HIS A 23 -5.57 2.28 9.70
N VAL A 24 -5.92 2.32 10.98
CA VAL A 24 -5.45 3.37 11.91
C VAL A 24 -3.96 3.28 12.21
N ASP A 25 -3.36 2.10 12.03
CA ASP A 25 -1.95 1.84 12.33
C ASP A 25 -1.05 2.00 11.10
N ILE A 26 -1.63 2.13 9.90
CA ILE A 26 -0.87 2.14 8.64
C ILE A 26 0.08 3.34 8.50
N ILE A 27 -0.15 4.40 9.26
CA ILE A 27 0.70 5.60 9.33
C ILE A 27 1.58 5.65 10.59
N SER A 28 1.64 4.56 11.36
CA SER A 28 2.51 4.48 12.52
C SER A 28 3.99 4.42 12.12
N PRO A 29 4.92 4.85 12.99
CA PRO A 29 6.35 4.68 12.74
C PRO A 29 6.74 3.23 12.42
N GLN A 30 6.13 2.25 13.12
CA GLN A 30 6.39 0.83 12.92
C GLN A 30 5.92 0.35 11.54
N ALA A 31 4.76 0.79 11.06
CA ALA A 31 4.31 0.47 9.71
C ALA A 31 5.25 1.04 8.63
N PHE A 32 5.83 2.21 8.87
CA PHE A 32 6.80 2.81 7.94
C PHE A 32 8.13 2.06 7.84
N GLU A 33 8.48 1.20 8.80
CA GLU A 33 9.65 0.32 8.65
C GLU A 33 9.46 -0.69 7.50
N ALA A 34 8.22 -1.09 7.21
CA ALA A 34 7.86 -1.94 6.08
C ALA A 34 7.54 -1.14 4.80
N ILE A 35 6.78 -0.04 4.94
CA ILE A 35 6.34 0.78 3.78
C ILE A 35 7.50 1.59 3.19
N GLY A 36 8.37 2.14 4.02
CA GLY A 36 9.45 3.06 3.60
C GLY A 36 10.40 2.48 2.55
N PRO A 37 10.95 1.26 2.75
CA PRO A 37 11.81 0.61 1.76
C PRO A 37 11.11 0.41 0.41
N VAL A 38 9.84 0.02 0.39
CA VAL A 38 9.05 -0.17 -0.84
C VAL A 38 8.90 1.15 -1.60
N VAL A 39 8.55 2.23 -0.90
CA VAL A 39 8.43 3.56 -1.51
C VAL A 39 9.77 4.01 -2.10
N ARG A 40 10.88 3.74 -1.43
CA ARG A 40 12.22 4.05 -1.95
C ARG A 40 12.54 3.25 -3.21
N GLU A 41 12.16 1.97 -3.29
CA GLU A 41 12.38 1.16 -4.49
C GLU A 41 11.59 1.69 -5.69
N ILE A 42 10.38 2.21 -5.46
CA ILE A 42 9.52 2.74 -6.53
C ILE A 42 9.96 4.14 -6.98
N LEU A 43 10.37 5.01 -6.06
CA LEU A 43 10.58 6.45 -6.33
C LEU A 43 12.05 6.91 -6.31
N GLY A 44 12.97 6.10 -5.82
CA GLY A 44 14.36 6.50 -5.48
C GLY A 44 15.41 5.98 -6.45
#